data_AF-A0A9X4M0W6-F1
#
_entry.id   AF-A0A9X4M0W6-F1
#
_cell.length_a   1.000
_cell.length_b   1.000
_cell.length_c   1.000
_cell.angle_alpha   90.00
_cell.angle_beta   90.00
_cell.angle_gamma   90.00
#
_symmetry.space_group_name_H-M   'P 1'
#
loop_
_entity.id
_entity.type
_entity.pdbx_description
1 polymer ?
#
loop_
_entity_poly.entity_id
_entity_poly.type
_entity_poly.pdbx_seq_one_letter_code
_entity_poly.pdbx_strand_id
1 'polypeptide(L)'
;MYGGDIFAGHSRKQRRRVPEVAAERGLVAEDPVSGFCGAVVGFERSYDGEFVRLEDASGRTRIFAMREAAFHIDGKPVTLVRPAAAAQQPQRSASGSVRVEGLRARTARASRIWVEGIHDAALVERVWGHDLRVEGVVVEHIEGVDNLADRLADFGPGPGRRVGVLVDHLVAGSKESRLIGGVDGRGLGEHVLVTGHPYIDIWQAVKPSALGIEAWPDIPRGQDWKTGVCRELGWGTPQQGWRRIDSAVSTFRDVESPLIGAVERLVDFVTEEPQAD
;
A
#
# COMPACT_ATOMS: atom_id res chain seq x y z
N MET A 1 1.83 -60.98 -55.78
CA MET A 1 1.97 -59.56 -55.39
C MET A 1 1.98 -59.50 -53.88
N TYR A 2 3.17 -59.53 -53.29
CA TYR A 2 3.41 -59.35 -51.86
C TYR A 2 4.35 -58.15 -51.72
N GLY A 3 3.95 -57.17 -50.93
CA GLY A 3 4.71 -55.96 -50.69
C GLY A 3 3.95 -55.06 -49.74
N GLY A 4 3.56 -55.61 -48.58
CA GLY A 4 3.08 -54.81 -47.48
C GLY A 4 4.20 -53.89 -47.00
N ASP A 5 3.89 -52.61 -46.89
CA ASP A 5 4.82 -51.57 -46.47
C ASP A 5 5.34 -51.85 -45.06
N ILE A 6 6.63 -52.18 -44.99
CA ILE A 6 7.39 -52.54 -43.78
C ILE A 6 7.92 -51.31 -43.04
N PHE A 7 7.66 -50.09 -43.54
CA PHE A 7 8.11 -48.82 -42.95
C PHE A 7 7.02 -48.03 -42.22
N ALA A 8 5.81 -48.59 -42.08
CA ALA A 8 4.82 -48.07 -41.13
C ALA A 8 5.28 -48.38 -39.70
N GLY A 9 6.21 -47.57 -39.19
CA GLY A 9 6.68 -47.63 -37.81
C GLY A 9 5.48 -47.71 -36.86
N HIS A 10 5.44 -48.77 -36.05
CA HIS A 10 4.38 -49.02 -35.09
C HIS A 10 4.06 -47.76 -34.27
N SER A 11 2.81 -47.32 -34.25
CA SER A 11 2.30 -46.24 -33.37
C SER A 11 2.36 -46.59 -31.87
N ARG A 12 3.06 -47.66 -31.49
CA ARG A 12 3.28 -48.08 -30.11
C ARG A 12 4.61 -47.53 -29.61
N LYS A 13 4.58 -46.32 -29.03
CA LYS A 13 5.37 -45.86 -27.86
C LYS A 13 5.41 -44.31 -27.77
N GLN A 14 4.27 -43.63 -27.81
CA GLN A 14 4.20 -42.39 -27.03
C GLN A 14 3.98 -42.79 -25.58
N ARG A 15 5.02 -42.63 -24.73
CA ARG A 15 4.86 -42.74 -23.27
C ARG A 15 3.73 -41.80 -22.87
N ARG A 16 2.60 -42.35 -22.44
CA ARG A 16 1.46 -41.57 -21.97
C ARG A 16 1.95 -40.81 -20.73
N ARG A 17 2.13 -39.50 -20.85
CA ARG A 17 2.61 -38.65 -19.77
C ARG A 17 1.61 -38.73 -18.62
N VAL A 18 2.08 -39.15 -17.46
CA VAL A 18 1.24 -39.28 -16.26
C VAL A 18 0.94 -37.86 -15.75
N PRO A 19 -0.33 -37.54 -15.42
CA PRO A 19 -0.69 -36.20 -14.97
C PRO A 19 0.03 -35.85 -13.68
N GLU A 20 0.60 -34.64 -13.64
CA GLU A 20 1.13 -34.05 -12.43
C GLU A 20 -0.01 -33.37 -11.67
N VAL A 21 -0.14 -33.66 -10.38
CA VAL A 21 -1.19 -33.11 -9.51
C VAL A 21 -0.53 -32.47 -8.29
N ALA A 22 -0.87 -31.20 -8.02
CA ALA A 22 -0.40 -30.52 -6.83
C ALA A 22 -0.96 -31.20 -5.58
N ALA A 23 -0.08 -31.64 -4.68
CA ALA A 23 -0.45 -32.30 -3.43
C ALA A 23 -0.97 -31.28 -2.39
N GLU A 24 -2.11 -30.67 -2.65
CA GLU A 24 -2.75 -29.74 -1.72
C GLU A 24 -3.15 -30.46 -0.43
N ARG A 25 -3.12 -29.74 0.71
CA ARG A 25 -3.56 -30.32 1.98
C ARG A 25 -4.99 -30.83 1.89
N GLY A 26 -5.23 -32.05 2.32
CA GLY A 26 -6.53 -32.71 2.22
C GLY A 26 -6.75 -33.49 0.93
N LEU A 27 -5.88 -33.34 -0.09
CA LEU A 27 -5.94 -34.19 -1.29
C LEU A 27 -5.73 -35.65 -0.89
N VAL A 28 -6.63 -36.54 -1.30
CA VAL A 28 -6.52 -37.97 -1.01
C VAL A 28 -5.78 -38.65 -2.15
N ALA A 29 -4.72 -39.38 -1.81
CA ALA A 29 -3.93 -40.16 -2.74
C ALA A 29 -3.65 -41.56 -2.18
N GLU A 30 -3.45 -42.50 -3.07
CA GLU A 30 -3.14 -43.89 -2.75
C GLU A 30 -1.74 -44.25 -3.26
N ASP A 31 -0.93 -44.91 -2.43
CA ASP A 31 0.29 -45.58 -2.87
C ASP A 31 -0.06 -47.02 -3.33
N PRO A 32 0.04 -47.34 -4.64
CA PRO A 32 -0.41 -48.62 -5.18
C PRO A 32 0.48 -49.80 -4.76
N VAL A 33 1.71 -49.54 -4.25
CA VAL A 33 2.63 -50.59 -3.81
C VAL A 33 2.23 -51.12 -2.44
N SER A 34 1.91 -50.23 -1.49
CA SER A 34 1.49 -50.63 -0.13
C SER A 34 -0.02 -50.63 0.08
N GLY A 35 -0.81 -50.11 -0.87
CA GLY A 35 -2.26 -49.95 -0.77
C GLY A 35 -2.68 -48.89 0.26
N PHE A 36 -1.76 -48.01 0.67
CA PHE A 36 -2.05 -47.00 1.67
C PHE A 36 -2.74 -45.80 1.03
N CYS A 37 -3.95 -45.50 1.46
CA CYS A 37 -4.76 -44.38 1.00
C CYS A 37 -4.96 -43.37 2.13
N GLY A 38 -4.64 -42.10 1.87
CA GLY A 38 -4.74 -41.05 2.88
C GLY A 38 -4.69 -39.64 2.31
N ALA A 39 -5.08 -38.67 3.15
CA ALA A 39 -5.06 -37.26 2.83
C ALA A 39 -3.66 -36.64 3.05
N VAL A 40 -3.25 -35.74 2.16
CA VAL A 40 -1.99 -35.00 2.33
C VAL A 40 -2.07 -34.10 3.55
N VAL A 41 -1.17 -34.31 4.51
CA VAL A 41 -1.08 -33.51 5.75
C VAL A 41 0.22 -32.70 5.84
N GLY A 42 1.23 -33.07 5.06
CA GLY A 42 2.50 -32.36 5.04
C GLY A 42 3.50 -32.93 4.05
N PHE A 43 4.71 -32.39 4.12
CA PHE A 43 5.82 -32.76 3.26
C PHE A 43 7.09 -32.88 4.09
N GLU A 44 7.98 -33.75 3.65
CA GLU A 44 9.30 -33.93 4.23
C GLU A 44 10.35 -33.90 3.11
N ARG A 45 11.52 -33.35 3.41
CA ARG A 45 12.66 -33.36 2.50
C ARG A 45 13.79 -34.13 3.14
N SER A 46 14.25 -35.17 2.48
CA SER A 46 15.42 -35.96 2.87
C SER A 46 16.52 -35.81 1.81
N TYR A 47 17.69 -36.39 2.07
CA TYR A 47 18.78 -36.48 1.09
C TYR A 47 18.36 -37.25 -0.17
N ASP A 48 17.40 -38.17 -0.04
CA ASP A 48 16.85 -39.00 -1.13
C ASP A 48 15.68 -38.34 -1.89
N GLY A 49 15.35 -37.07 -1.61
CA GLY A 49 14.36 -36.30 -2.37
C GLY A 49 13.15 -35.83 -1.55
N GLU A 50 12.06 -35.55 -2.27
CA GLU A 50 10.80 -35.05 -1.70
C GLU A 50 9.84 -36.19 -1.32
N PHE A 51 9.22 -36.04 -0.16
CA PHE A 51 8.25 -36.98 0.38
C PHE A 51 6.96 -36.26 0.76
N VAL A 52 5.83 -36.90 0.47
CA VAL A 52 4.51 -36.46 0.93
C VAL A 52 4.11 -37.29 2.15
N ARG A 53 3.56 -36.63 3.16
CA ARG A 53 2.98 -37.29 4.33
C ARG A 53 1.48 -37.44 4.12
N LEU A 54 1.01 -38.68 4.11
CA LEU A 54 -0.41 -39.03 4.00
C LEU A 54 -0.94 -39.53 5.35
N GLU A 55 -2.16 -39.12 5.68
CA GLU A 55 -2.90 -39.56 6.88
C GLU A 55 -4.14 -40.37 6.47
N ASP A 56 -4.28 -41.59 6.98
CA ASP A 56 -5.46 -42.42 6.70
C ASP A 56 -6.67 -42.07 7.59
N ALA A 57 -7.82 -42.68 7.33
CA ALA A 57 -9.05 -42.45 8.10
C ALA A 57 -8.97 -42.86 9.58
N SER A 58 -7.94 -43.61 9.98
CA SER A 58 -7.64 -43.99 11.38
C SER A 58 -6.62 -43.05 12.04
N GLY A 59 -6.21 -41.97 11.37
CA GLY A 59 -5.24 -40.99 11.86
C GLY A 59 -3.78 -41.49 11.81
N ARG A 60 -3.49 -42.59 11.12
CA ARG A 60 -2.11 -43.07 10.97
C ARG A 60 -1.43 -42.30 9.85
N THR A 61 -0.20 -41.85 10.10
CA THR A 61 0.58 -41.09 9.11
C THR A 61 1.74 -41.91 8.55
N ARG A 62 1.98 -41.81 7.25
CA ARG A 62 3.11 -42.41 6.55
C ARG A 62 3.68 -41.46 5.50
N ILE A 63 4.98 -41.58 5.25
CA ILE A 63 5.68 -40.80 4.22
C ILE A 63 5.91 -41.64 2.96
N PHE A 64 5.72 -41.01 1.81
CA PHE A 64 5.89 -41.64 0.49
C PHE A 64 6.71 -40.74 -0.41
N ALA A 65 7.66 -41.32 -1.13
CA ALA A 65 8.51 -40.57 -2.05
C ALA A 65 7.68 -40.05 -3.24
N MET A 66 7.83 -38.77 -3.57
CA MET A 66 7.10 -38.10 -4.65
C MET A 66 7.73 -38.41 -6.01
N ARG A 67 7.72 -39.69 -6.41
CA ARG A 67 8.29 -40.18 -7.68
C ARG A 67 7.25 -40.09 -8.80
N GLU A 68 7.73 -40.11 -10.05
CA GLU A 68 6.87 -40.15 -11.24
C GLU A 68 5.91 -41.35 -11.18
N ALA A 69 4.61 -41.09 -11.39
CA ALA A 69 3.55 -42.10 -11.40
C ALA A 69 3.41 -42.96 -10.14
N ALA A 70 3.90 -42.46 -8.99
CA ALA A 70 3.94 -43.23 -7.75
C ALA A 70 2.62 -43.29 -6.99
N PHE A 71 1.60 -42.53 -7.39
CA PHE A 71 0.33 -42.44 -6.65
C PHE A 71 -0.86 -42.68 -7.56
N HIS A 72 -1.98 -43.09 -6.97
CA HIS A 72 -3.29 -43.11 -7.59
C HIS A 72 -4.21 -42.04 -6.98
N ILE A 73 -4.98 -41.39 -7.84
CA ILE A 73 -6.17 -40.61 -7.46
C ILE A 73 -7.34 -41.20 -8.26
N ASP A 74 -8.41 -41.60 -7.57
CA ASP A 74 -9.55 -42.30 -8.17
C ASP A 74 -9.14 -43.50 -9.04
N GLY A 75 -8.14 -44.26 -8.58
CA GLY A 75 -7.58 -45.43 -9.27
C GLY A 75 -6.75 -45.11 -10.53
N LYS A 76 -6.45 -43.84 -10.80
CA LYS A 76 -5.63 -43.42 -11.95
C LYS A 76 -4.23 -42.98 -11.51
N PRO A 77 -3.16 -43.40 -12.20
CA PRO A 77 -1.81 -42.97 -11.87
C PRO A 77 -1.62 -41.48 -12.03
N VAL A 78 -0.98 -40.87 -11.03
CA VAL A 78 -0.60 -39.46 -10.96
C VAL A 78 0.82 -39.33 -10.41
N THR A 79 1.48 -38.24 -10.78
CA THR A 79 2.70 -37.77 -10.11
C THR A 79 2.32 -36.65 -9.18
N LEU A 80 2.49 -36.83 -7.87
CA LEU A 80 2.27 -35.75 -6.92
C LEU A 80 3.44 -34.76 -6.98
N VAL A 81 3.13 -33.47 -7.07
CA VAL A 81 4.11 -32.37 -7.02
C VAL A 81 3.78 -31.44 -5.86
N ARG A 82 4.80 -30.77 -5.30
CA ARG A 82 4.57 -29.82 -4.21
C ARG A 82 3.70 -28.66 -4.72
N PRO A 83 2.67 -28.22 -3.97
CA PRO A 83 1.92 -27.02 -4.33
C PRO A 83 2.85 -25.82 -4.48
N ALA A 84 2.63 -25.03 -5.53
CA ALA A 84 3.30 -23.74 -5.63
C ALA A 84 2.94 -22.89 -4.41
N ALA A 85 3.92 -22.22 -3.81
CA ALA A 85 3.64 -21.29 -2.73
C ALA A 85 2.67 -20.22 -3.25
N ALA A 86 1.57 -19.99 -2.53
CA ALA A 86 0.68 -18.88 -2.86
C ALA A 86 1.50 -17.58 -2.87
N ALA A 87 1.43 -16.82 -3.97
CA ALA A 87 2.08 -15.53 -4.05
C ALA A 87 1.56 -14.65 -2.90
N GLN A 88 2.45 -14.22 -2.02
CA GLN A 88 2.08 -13.26 -0.99
C GLN A 88 1.62 -11.97 -1.68
N GLN A 89 0.45 -11.48 -1.31
CA GLN A 89 -0.04 -10.21 -1.85
C GLN A 89 0.93 -9.10 -1.43
N PRO A 90 1.27 -8.15 -2.32
CA PRO A 90 2.08 -7.00 -1.97
C PRO A 90 1.44 -6.28 -0.78
N GLN A 91 2.19 -6.09 0.29
CA GLN A 91 1.72 -5.27 1.40
C GLN A 91 1.55 -3.83 0.91
N ARG A 92 0.52 -3.14 1.41
CA ARG A 92 0.28 -1.72 1.08
C ARG A 92 0.72 -0.80 2.22
N SER A 93 1.14 0.40 1.87
CA SER A 93 1.37 1.50 2.83
C SER A 93 0.04 2.09 3.32
N ALA A 94 0.12 3.04 4.26
CA ALA A 94 -1.05 3.79 4.72
C ALA A 94 -1.65 4.69 3.64
N SER A 95 -0.86 5.20 2.68
CA SER A 95 -1.33 5.92 1.50
C SER A 95 -1.96 5.00 0.44
N GLY A 96 -1.72 3.69 0.54
CA GLY A 96 -2.27 2.67 -0.36
C GLY A 96 -1.34 2.23 -1.49
N SER A 97 -0.13 2.79 -1.56
CA SER A 97 0.96 2.38 -2.45
C SER A 97 1.52 0.99 -2.08
N VAL A 98 2.37 0.41 -2.95
CA VAL A 98 3.08 -0.83 -2.62
C VAL A 98 4.16 -0.53 -1.58
N ARG A 99 4.11 -1.25 -0.47
CA ARG A 99 5.09 -1.09 0.60
C ARG A 99 6.45 -1.60 0.17
N VAL A 100 7.46 -0.75 0.34
CA VAL A 100 8.86 -1.08 0.13
C VAL A 100 9.47 -1.54 1.45
N GLU A 101 9.95 -2.78 1.49
CA GLU A 101 10.67 -3.33 2.64
C GLU A 101 12.18 -3.08 2.55
N GLY A 102 12.88 -3.13 3.69
CA GLY A 102 14.35 -3.03 3.72
C GLY A 102 14.90 -1.64 3.39
N LEU A 103 14.10 -0.59 3.58
CA LEU A 103 14.48 0.79 3.32
C LEU A 103 15.73 1.16 4.13
N ARG A 104 16.82 1.50 3.44
CA ARG A 104 18.01 2.07 4.07
C ARG A 104 17.84 3.58 4.17
N ALA A 105 18.41 4.18 5.21
CA ALA A 105 18.47 5.63 5.33
C ALA A 105 19.07 6.23 4.04
N ARG A 106 18.37 7.19 3.45
CA ARG A 106 18.74 7.90 2.22
C ARG A 106 18.89 9.38 2.55
N THR A 107 19.82 10.05 1.87
CA THR A 107 19.92 11.51 1.93
C THR A 107 18.63 12.14 1.43
N ALA A 108 18.07 13.08 2.20
CA ALA A 108 16.89 13.82 1.76
C ALA A 108 17.14 14.51 0.42
N ARG A 109 16.15 14.48 -0.47
CA ARG A 109 16.12 15.29 -1.70
C ARG A 109 16.25 16.76 -1.32
N ALA A 110 16.61 17.59 -2.29
CA ALA A 110 16.61 19.03 -2.07
C ALA A 110 15.18 19.59 -1.96
N SER A 111 14.21 19.00 -2.67
CA SER A 111 12.80 19.41 -2.64
C SER A 111 12.13 19.26 -1.26
N ARG A 112 11.08 20.06 -1.01
CA ARG A 112 10.34 20.09 0.26
C ARG A 112 8.83 20.15 0.04
N ILE A 113 8.08 19.58 0.98
CA ILE A 113 6.67 19.89 1.18
C ILE A 113 6.55 20.78 2.41
N TRP A 114 5.87 21.90 2.26
CA TRP A 114 5.56 22.84 3.33
C TRP A 114 4.10 22.75 3.69
N VAL A 115 3.82 22.78 4.99
CA VAL A 115 2.46 22.73 5.55
C VAL A 115 2.27 23.87 6.54
N GLU A 116 1.03 24.26 6.83
CA GLU A 116 0.76 25.40 7.70
C GLU A 116 1.05 25.12 9.18
N GLY A 117 0.69 23.93 9.65
CA GLY A 117 0.76 23.57 11.06
C GLY A 117 1.42 22.24 11.37
N ILE A 118 1.63 22.01 12.66
CA ILE A 118 2.20 20.76 13.17
C ILE A 118 1.20 19.59 13.00
N HIS A 119 -0.10 19.85 13.08
CA HIS A 119 -1.14 18.82 12.89
C HIS A 119 -1.18 18.33 11.44
N ASP A 120 -0.96 19.23 10.49
CA ASP A 120 -0.80 18.95 9.06
C ASP A 120 0.39 18.04 8.82
N ALA A 121 1.55 18.43 9.34
CA ALA A 121 2.78 17.65 9.22
C ALA A 121 2.58 16.24 9.82
N ALA A 122 1.92 16.16 10.96
CA ALA A 122 1.65 14.90 11.64
C ALA A 122 0.66 14.01 10.87
N LEU A 123 -0.41 14.58 10.29
CA LEU A 123 -1.35 13.82 9.47
C LEU A 123 -0.70 13.34 8.16
N VAL A 124 0.12 14.21 7.54
CA VAL A 124 0.89 13.85 6.36
C VAL A 124 1.86 12.72 6.66
N GLU A 125 2.61 12.80 7.75
CA GLU A 125 3.54 11.75 8.20
C GLU A 125 2.82 10.43 8.48
N ARG A 126 1.64 10.49 9.10
CA ARG A 126 0.84 9.30 9.44
C ARG A 126 0.38 8.53 8.22
N VAL A 127 -0.06 9.21 7.17
CA VAL A 127 -0.65 8.57 5.98
C VAL A 127 0.39 8.37 4.87
N TRP A 128 1.25 9.34 4.61
CA TRP A 128 2.22 9.34 3.50
C TRP A 128 3.67 9.23 3.94
N GLY A 129 3.98 9.22 5.23
CA GLY A 129 5.38 9.22 5.72
C GLY A 129 6.20 8.03 5.21
N HIS A 130 5.58 6.88 4.94
CA HIS A 130 6.27 5.76 4.29
C HIS A 130 6.78 6.15 2.90
N ASP A 131 5.90 6.65 2.05
CA ASP A 131 6.18 7.03 0.66
C ASP A 131 7.17 8.18 0.58
N LEU A 132 6.99 9.19 1.44
CA LEU A 132 7.89 10.33 1.54
C LEU A 132 9.30 9.90 1.92
N ARG A 133 9.45 8.90 2.81
CA ARG A 133 10.76 8.32 3.15
C ARG A 133 11.36 7.47 2.02
N VAL A 134 10.54 6.78 1.22
CA VAL A 134 11.01 6.09 -0.01
C VAL A 134 11.63 7.12 -0.96
N GLU A 135 10.93 8.23 -1.16
CA GLU A 135 11.36 9.28 -2.09
C GLU A 135 12.43 10.20 -1.52
N GLY A 136 12.62 10.23 -0.20
CA GLY A 136 13.53 11.15 0.47
C GLY A 136 12.99 12.58 0.52
N VAL A 137 11.67 12.77 0.48
CA VAL A 137 11.01 14.07 0.58
C VAL A 137 10.80 14.41 2.06
N VAL A 138 11.09 15.66 2.43
CA VAL A 138 10.92 16.17 3.79
C VAL A 138 9.71 17.10 3.84
N VAL A 139 8.91 16.95 4.90
CA VAL A 139 7.78 17.83 5.24
C VAL A 139 8.21 18.79 6.35
N GLU A 140 8.02 20.08 6.15
CA GLU A 140 8.34 21.13 7.11
C GLU A 140 7.09 21.99 7.36
N HIS A 141 6.83 22.40 8.59
CA HIS A 141 5.78 23.37 8.84
C HIS A 141 6.32 24.80 8.70
N ILE A 142 5.53 25.67 8.10
CA ILE A 142 5.79 27.10 7.96
C ILE A 142 4.66 27.80 8.70
N GLU A 143 4.98 28.55 9.76
CA GLU A 143 4.01 29.17 10.68
C GLU A 143 3.09 30.18 9.95
N GLY A 144 2.10 29.67 9.22
CA GLY A 144 1.24 30.43 8.33
C GLY A 144 1.83 30.69 6.93
N VAL A 145 0.93 30.78 5.94
CA VAL A 145 1.25 31.17 4.56
C VAL A 145 1.67 32.64 4.41
N ASP A 146 1.44 33.47 5.43
CA ASP A 146 1.86 34.87 5.44
C ASP A 146 3.38 35.03 5.25
N ASN A 147 4.18 34.02 5.67
CA ASN A 147 5.65 34.01 5.57
C ASN A 147 6.17 33.30 4.31
N LEU A 148 5.29 32.90 3.39
CA LEU A 148 5.66 32.03 2.28
C LEU A 148 6.67 32.70 1.33
N ALA A 149 6.48 33.99 1.01
CA ALA A 149 7.35 34.70 0.07
C ALA A 149 8.81 34.77 0.57
N ASP A 150 9.02 35.13 1.83
CA ASP A 150 10.35 35.23 2.43
C ASP A 150 11.02 33.86 2.52
N ARG A 151 10.27 32.82 2.91
CA ARG A 151 10.81 31.45 2.92
C ARG A 151 11.16 30.93 1.54
N LEU A 152 10.37 31.26 0.50
CA LEU A 152 10.70 30.92 -0.87
C LEU A 152 11.97 31.64 -1.34
N ALA A 153 12.16 32.90 -0.96
CA ALA A 153 13.38 33.65 -1.29
C ALA A 153 14.62 33.03 -0.62
N ASP A 154 14.54 32.70 0.67
CA ASP A 154 15.62 32.07 1.43
C ASP A 154 15.92 30.65 0.95
N PHE A 155 14.87 29.90 0.60
CA PHE A 155 15.03 28.58 0.05
C PHE A 155 15.71 28.70 -1.31
N GLY A 156 15.10 29.38 -2.29
CA GLY A 156 15.54 29.45 -3.68
C GLY A 156 15.12 28.24 -4.53
N PRO A 157 13.82 28.02 -4.78
CA PRO A 157 13.34 26.91 -5.61
C PRO A 157 13.97 26.89 -7.01
N GLY A 158 14.28 25.69 -7.50
CA GLY A 158 15.00 25.49 -8.77
C GLY A 158 14.80 24.08 -9.35
N PRO A 159 15.42 23.79 -10.50
CA PRO A 159 15.44 22.44 -11.07
C PRO A 159 15.99 21.42 -10.06
N GLY A 160 15.25 20.34 -9.81
CA GLY A 160 15.58 19.33 -8.80
C GLY A 160 15.47 19.79 -7.34
N ARG A 161 14.97 21.01 -7.08
CA ARG A 161 14.81 21.61 -5.75
C ARG A 161 13.49 22.39 -5.66
N ARG A 162 12.38 21.63 -5.68
CA ARG A 162 11.03 22.17 -5.75
C ARG A 162 10.40 22.35 -4.37
N VAL A 163 9.42 23.24 -4.27
CA VAL A 163 8.63 23.45 -3.05
C VAL A 163 7.16 23.18 -3.35
N GLY A 164 6.61 22.15 -2.72
CA GLY A 164 5.17 21.95 -2.63
C GLY A 164 4.62 22.62 -1.37
N VAL A 165 3.49 23.31 -1.44
CA VAL A 165 2.85 23.95 -0.28
C VAL A 165 1.42 23.41 -0.15
N LEU A 166 1.08 22.88 1.02
CA LEU A 166 -0.28 22.50 1.40
C LEU A 166 -0.88 23.60 2.27
N VAL A 167 -2.02 24.11 1.85
CA VAL A 167 -2.69 25.25 2.50
C VAL A 167 -4.10 24.87 2.96
N ASP A 168 -4.44 25.23 4.19
CA ASP A 168 -5.79 25.06 4.72
C ASP A 168 -6.75 26.10 4.12
N HIS A 169 -8.04 25.78 4.12
CA HIS A 169 -9.10 26.68 3.66
C HIS A 169 -8.86 27.37 2.29
N LEU A 170 -8.25 26.65 1.34
CA LEU A 170 -7.91 27.19 0.04
C LEU A 170 -9.14 27.22 -0.87
N VAL A 171 -9.98 28.23 -0.67
CA VAL A 171 -11.20 28.50 -1.44
C VAL A 171 -11.16 29.88 -2.08
N ALA A 172 -11.87 30.07 -3.19
CA ALA A 172 -11.88 31.35 -3.89
C ALA A 172 -12.35 32.50 -2.98
N GLY A 173 -11.52 33.54 -2.85
CA GLY A 173 -11.82 34.69 -2.00
C GLY A 173 -11.54 34.50 -0.51
N SER A 174 -10.90 33.39 -0.10
CA SER A 174 -10.33 33.23 1.24
C SER A 174 -9.13 34.17 1.48
N LYS A 175 -8.67 34.29 2.73
CA LYS A 175 -7.44 35.07 3.03
C LYS A 175 -6.25 34.41 2.31
N GLU A 176 -6.21 33.10 2.37
CA GLU A 176 -5.15 32.23 1.89
C GLU A 176 -5.01 32.32 0.36
N SER A 177 -6.12 32.24 -0.38
CA SER A 177 -6.09 32.41 -1.84
C SER A 177 -5.65 33.81 -2.27
N ARG A 178 -5.89 34.86 -1.46
CA ARG A 178 -5.38 36.20 -1.77
C ARG A 178 -3.87 36.29 -1.57
N LEU A 179 -3.33 35.66 -0.54
CA LEU A 179 -1.90 35.70 -0.21
C LEU A 179 -1.04 35.01 -1.28
N ILE A 180 -1.54 33.94 -1.88
CA ILE A 180 -0.80 33.18 -2.91
C ILE A 180 -1.17 33.59 -4.35
N GLY A 181 -1.97 34.65 -4.53
CA GLY A 181 -2.33 35.18 -5.85
C GLY A 181 -3.38 34.36 -6.63
N GLY A 182 -4.20 33.57 -5.95
CA GLY A 182 -5.25 32.72 -6.54
C GLY A 182 -5.45 31.40 -5.80
N VAL A 183 -6.29 30.51 -6.32
CA VAL A 183 -6.42 29.13 -5.80
C VAL A 183 -5.32 28.21 -6.36
N ASP A 184 -4.66 28.64 -7.44
CA ASP A 184 -3.69 27.87 -8.20
C ASP A 184 -2.24 28.36 -8.01
N GLY A 185 -2.00 29.40 -7.20
CA GLY A 185 -0.65 29.83 -6.83
C GLY A 185 0.23 30.27 -8.00
N ARG A 186 -0.33 30.58 -9.18
CA ARG A 186 0.39 30.76 -10.46
C ARG A 186 1.43 31.89 -10.49
N GLY A 187 1.54 32.68 -9.43
CA GLY A 187 2.51 33.77 -9.30
C GLY A 187 3.85 33.40 -8.67
N LEU A 188 4.03 32.18 -8.15
CA LEU A 188 5.19 31.83 -7.31
C LEU A 188 6.37 31.17 -8.07
N GLY A 189 6.26 31.04 -9.39
CA GLY A 189 7.29 30.43 -10.25
C GLY A 189 7.06 28.95 -10.52
N GLU A 190 7.76 28.42 -11.53
CA GLU A 190 7.55 27.05 -12.04
C GLU A 190 7.98 25.93 -11.07
N HIS A 191 8.84 26.24 -10.10
CA HIS A 191 9.36 25.29 -9.12
C HIS A 191 8.61 25.33 -7.78
N VAL A 192 7.46 26.02 -7.75
CA VAL A 192 6.57 26.11 -6.59
C VAL A 192 5.17 25.65 -7.00
N LEU A 193 4.61 24.68 -6.26
CA LEU A 193 3.23 24.26 -6.42
C LEU A 193 2.47 24.50 -5.11
N VAL A 194 1.38 25.26 -5.18
CA VAL A 194 0.47 25.39 -4.05
C VAL A 194 -0.77 24.55 -4.30
N THR A 195 -1.10 23.72 -3.32
CA THR A 195 -2.37 23.00 -3.25
C THR A 195 -3.03 23.28 -1.91
N GLY A 196 -4.23 22.78 -1.72
CA GLY A 196 -4.92 22.93 -0.46
C GLY A 196 -6.23 22.17 -0.45
N HIS A 197 -6.95 22.35 0.64
CA HIS A 197 -8.26 21.74 0.83
C HIS A 197 -9.29 22.76 1.29
N PRO A 198 -10.60 22.50 1.07
CA PRO A 198 -11.65 23.48 1.37
C PRO A 198 -11.96 23.61 2.87
N TYR A 199 -11.37 22.75 3.71
CA TYR A 199 -11.66 22.67 5.14
C TYR A 199 -11.10 23.86 5.92
N ILE A 200 -11.76 24.22 7.02
CA ILE A 200 -11.34 25.32 7.90
C ILE A 200 -10.00 25.01 8.56
N ASP A 201 -9.77 23.73 8.87
CA ASP A 201 -8.56 23.23 9.52
C ASP A 201 -8.35 21.77 9.10
N ILE A 202 -7.09 21.32 9.10
CA ILE A 202 -6.72 19.93 8.80
C ILE A 202 -7.52 18.88 9.60
N TRP A 203 -7.98 19.21 10.82
CA TRP A 203 -8.87 18.32 11.59
C TRP A 203 -10.08 17.88 10.78
N GLN A 204 -10.74 18.82 10.10
CA GLN A 204 -11.95 18.58 9.33
C GLN A 204 -11.70 17.76 8.06
N ALA A 205 -10.42 17.59 7.65
CA ALA A 205 -10.05 16.67 6.58
C ALA A 205 -10.10 15.19 6.99
N VAL A 206 -10.27 14.87 8.28
CA VAL A 206 -10.50 13.50 8.75
C VAL A 206 -11.99 13.18 8.69
N LYS A 207 -12.33 12.00 8.17
CA LYS A 207 -13.73 11.58 7.99
C LYS A 207 -14.44 11.42 9.34
N PRO A 208 -15.68 11.94 9.49
CA PRO A 208 -16.51 11.70 10.66
C PRO A 208 -16.61 10.22 11.07
N SER A 209 -16.70 9.32 10.08
CA SER A 209 -16.79 7.88 10.31
C SER A 209 -15.56 7.28 11.00
N ALA A 210 -14.36 7.82 10.74
CA ALA A 210 -13.15 7.36 11.42
C ALA A 210 -13.14 7.77 12.90
N LEU A 211 -13.79 8.89 13.23
CA LEU A 211 -13.87 9.46 14.58
C LEU A 211 -15.07 8.95 15.38
N GLY A 212 -15.96 8.20 14.74
CA GLY A 212 -17.22 7.74 15.32
C GLY A 212 -18.20 8.88 15.61
N ILE A 213 -18.15 9.96 14.82
CA ILE A 213 -19.11 11.07 14.90
C ILE A 213 -19.98 11.11 13.64
N GLU A 214 -21.19 11.66 13.75
CA GLU A 214 -22.11 11.77 12.62
C GLU A 214 -21.60 12.77 11.56
N ALA A 215 -21.18 13.94 12.01
CA ALA A 215 -20.61 15.00 11.20
C ALA A 215 -19.71 15.92 12.05
N TRP A 216 -18.87 16.70 11.39
CA TRP A 216 -18.18 17.81 12.04
C TRP A 216 -19.19 18.89 12.45
N PRO A 217 -19.08 19.47 13.66
CA PRO A 217 -19.98 20.52 14.10
C PRO A 217 -19.73 21.83 13.34
N ASP A 218 -20.80 22.55 13.04
CA ASP A 218 -20.73 23.90 12.48
C ASP A 218 -20.38 24.91 13.57
N ILE A 219 -19.16 25.44 13.55
CA ILE A 219 -18.71 26.44 14.52
C ILE A 219 -18.96 27.86 13.96
N PRO A 220 -19.68 28.73 14.68
CA PRO A 220 -19.93 30.10 14.24
C PRO A 220 -18.63 30.88 14.00
N ARG A 221 -18.64 31.73 12.98
CA ARG A 221 -17.52 32.63 12.68
C ARG A 221 -17.19 33.53 13.87
N GLY A 222 -15.90 33.83 14.04
CA GLY A 222 -15.38 34.66 15.14
C GLY A 222 -15.07 33.88 16.42
N GLN A 223 -15.33 32.57 16.45
CA GLN A 223 -14.85 31.68 17.50
C GLN A 223 -13.60 30.93 17.04
N ASP A 224 -12.71 30.58 17.97
CA ASP A 224 -11.64 29.62 17.70
C ASP A 224 -12.27 28.27 17.33
N TRP A 225 -12.00 27.82 16.10
CA TRP A 225 -12.69 26.67 15.53
C TRP A 225 -12.37 25.38 16.29
N LYS A 226 -11.10 25.14 16.66
CA LYS A 226 -10.68 23.94 17.42
C LYS A 226 -11.33 23.88 18.80
N THR A 227 -11.35 24.99 19.53
CA THR A 227 -12.01 25.09 20.84
C THR A 227 -13.52 24.87 20.71
N GLY A 228 -14.15 25.45 19.68
CA GLY A 228 -15.56 25.23 19.38
C GLY A 228 -15.88 23.75 19.14
N VAL A 229 -15.12 23.09 18.25
CA VAL A 229 -15.26 21.65 17.95
C VAL A 229 -15.14 20.81 19.22
N CYS A 230 -14.10 21.04 20.02
CA CYS A 230 -13.90 20.26 21.24
C CYS A 230 -15.01 20.47 22.27
N ARG A 231 -15.60 21.67 22.33
CA ARG A 231 -16.74 21.97 23.19
C ARG A 231 -18.00 21.23 22.73
N GLU A 232 -18.36 21.34 21.45
CA GLU A 232 -19.57 20.71 20.90
C GLU A 232 -19.52 19.18 20.97
N LEU A 233 -18.34 18.59 20.74
CA LEU A 233 -18.16 17.13 20.76
C LEU A 233 -17.80 16.58 22.16
N GLY A 234 -17.64 17.45 23.16
CA GLY A 234 -17.25 17.03 24.52
C GLY A 234 -15.86 16.41 24.61
N TRP A 235 -14.92 16.81 23.76
CA TRP A 235 -13.57 16.24 23.67
C TRP A 235 -12.54 16.90 24.60
N GLY A 236 -12.93 17.95 25.32
CA GLY A 236 -12.06 18.66 26.26
C GLY A 236 -11.21 19.74 25.59
N THR A 237 -9.90 19.72 25.78
CA THR A 237 -9.00 20.75 25.19
C THR A 237 -8.63 20.43 23.74
N PRO A 238 -8.19 21.43 22.95
CA PRO A 238 -7.68 21.18 21.59
C PRO A 238 -6.58 20.11 21.52
N GLN A 239 -5.71 20.00 22.54
CA GLN A 239 -4.67 18.97 22.59
C GLN A 239 -5.23 17.56 22.84
N GLN A 240 -6.37 17.45 23.54
CA GLN A 240 -7.09 16.18 23.70
C GLN A 240 -7.85 15.83 22.42
N GLY A 241 -8.50 16.82 21.78
CA GLY A 241 -9.13 16.67 20.47
C GLY A 241 -8.14 16.18 19.41
N TRP A 242 -6.95 16.79 19.33
CA TRP A 242 -5.93 16.36 18.38
C TRP A 242 -5.49 14.91 18.62
N ARG A 243 -5.20 14.53 19.87
CA ARG A 243 -4.82 13.14 20.19
C ARG A 243 -5.89 12.14 19.76
N ARG A 244 -7.18 12.49 19.93
CA ARG A 244 -8.29 11.65 19.45
C ARG A 244 -8.27 11.51 17.93
N ILE A 245 -8.12 12.62 17.21
CA ILE A 245 -8.07 12.64 15.75
C ILE A 245 -6.90 11.85 15.20
N ASP A 246 -5.70 12.14 15.71
CA ASP A 246 -4.47 11.46 15.32
C ASP A 246 -4.57 9.95 15.56
N SER A 247 -5.14 9.51 16.69
CA SER A 247 -5.31 8.09 16.99
C SER A 247 -6.33 7.36 16.11
N ALA A 248 -7.27 8.08 15.50
CA ALA A 248 -8.32 7.51 14.65
C ALA A 248 -7.86 7.24 13.21
N VAL A 249 -6.84 7.95 12.74
CA VAL A 249 -6.35 7.82 11.36
C VAL A 249 -5.33 6.68 11.27
N SER A 250 -5.60 5.74 10.37
CA SER A 250 -4.71 4.62 10.08
C SER A 250 -4.27 4.59 8.62
N THR A 251 -5.14 4.99 7.70
CA THR A 251 -4.87 4.96 6.25
C THR A 251 -5.51 6.14 5.54
N PHE A 252 -5.18 6.32 4.26
CA PHE A 252 -5.80 7.31 3.37
C PHE A 252 -7.33 7.20 3.32
N ARG A 253 -7.92 6.04 3.68
CA ARG A 253 -9.37 5.87 3.68
C ARG A 253 -10.07 6.67 4.78
N ASP A 254 -9.33 7.05 5.81
CA ASP A 254 -9.85 7.79 6.97
C ASP A 254 -9.85 9.31 6.75
N VAL A 255 -9.29 9.77 5.63
CA VAL A 255 -9.24 11.19 5.26
C VAL A 255 -10.08 11.47 4.01
N GLU A 256 -10.50 12.71 3.89
CA GLU A 256 -11.35 13.18 2.80
C GLU A 256 -10.58 13.36 1.49
N SER A 257 -11.26 13.07 0.37
CA SER A 257 -10.67 13.08 -0.97
C SER A 257 -9.98 14.40 -1.38
N PRO A 258 -10.47 15.60 -1.00
CA PRO A 258 -9.77 16.84 -1.32
C PRO A 258 -8.36 16.92 -0.75
N LEU A 259 -8.14 16.46 0.50
CA LEU A 259 -6.80 16.41 1.10
C LEU A 259 -5.93 15.38 0.39
N ILE A 260 -6.47 14.18 0.10
CA ILE A 260 -5.73 13.14 -0.62
C ILE A 260 -5.22 13.71 -1.96
N GLY A 261 -6.13 14.25 -2.77
CA GLY A 261 -5.76 14.79 -4.08
C GLY A 261 -4.78 15.95 -3.99
N ALA A 262 -4.83 16.77 -2.95
CA ALA A 262 -3.86 17.84 -2.72
C ALA A 262 -2.46 17.27 -2.45
N VAL A 263 -2.34 16.35 -1.49
CA VAL A 263 -1.06 15.76 -1.09
C VAL A 263 -0.43 14.95 -2.22
N GLU A 264 -1.21 14.12 -2.93
CA GLU A 264 -0.69 13.34 -4.07
C GLU A 264 -0.09 14.24 -5.15
N ARG A 265 -0.76 15.35 -5.51
CA ARG A 265 -0.20 16.32 -6.46
C ARG A 265 1.09 16.96 -5.98
N LEU A 266 1.21 17.23 -4.68
CA LEU A 266 2.45 17.75 -4.10
C LEU A 266 3.57 16.72 -4.18
N VAL A 267 3.28 15.45 -3.84
CA VAL A 267 4.24 14.35 -3.92
C VAL A 267 4.74 14.18 -5.35
N ASP A 268 3.85 14.08 -6.33
CA ASP A 268 4.21 13.99 -7.74
C ASP A 268 5.11 15.16 -8.16
N PHE A 269 4.73 16.38 -7.80
CA PHE A 269 5.46 17.59 -8.17
C PHE A 269 6.87 17.66 -7.58
N VAL A 270 7.05 17.32 -6.30
CA VAL A 270 8.36 17.41 -5.63
C VAL A 270 9.27 16.22 -5.93
N THR A 271 8.71 15.15 -6.48
CA THR A 271 9.44 13.93 -6.85
C THR A 271 9.79 13.85 -8.34
N GLU A 272 9.22 14.72 -9.17
CA GLU A 272 9.55 14.84 -10.59
C GLU A 272 11.06 15.04 -10.80
N GLU A 273 11.65 14.21 -11.66
CA GLU A 273 13.07 14.31 -12.03
C GLU A 273 13.27 15.48 -13.00
N PRO A 274 14.37 16.26 -12.88
CA PRO A 274 14.69 17.26 -13.88
C PRO A 274 14.92 16.59 -15.24
N GLN A 275 14.26 17.08 -16.29
CA GLN A 275 14.58 16.66 -17.66
C GLN A 275 16.06 16.91 -17.92
N ALA A 276 16.78 15.87 -18.34
CA ALA A 276 18.14 16.00 -18.78
C ALA A 276 18.14 16.74 -20.14
N ASP A 277 18.64 17.97 -20.14
CA ASP A 277 18.96 18.72 -21.37
C ASP A 277 20.20 18.13 -22.08
#